data_AF-A4YZ85-F1
#
_entry.id   AF-A4YZ85-F1
#
_cell.length_a   1.000
_cell.length_b   1.000
_cell.length_c   1.000
_cell.angle_alpha   90.00
_cell.angle_beta   90.00
_cell.angle_gamma   90.00
#
_symmetry.space_group_name_H-M   'P 1'
#
loop_
_entity.id
_entity.type
_entity.pdbx_description
1 polymer ?
#
loop_
_entity_poly.entity_id
_entity_poly.type
_entity_poly.pdbx_seq_one_letter_code
_entity_poly.pdbx_strand_id
1 'polypeptide(L)' 'MPHLAFLDRLRRWLGGSGPHIETIATALTEGRLQQPAHPMSDQELSQAIREFQSLPPSEASLKKLAQRLGGSDRKSH' A
#
# COMPACT_ATOMS: atom_id res chain seq x y z
N MET A 1 15.05 11.01 10.99
CA MET A 1 14.02 10.88 9.93
C MET A 1 12.66 10.60 10.57
N PRO A 2 11.65 11.48 10.41
CA PRO A 2 10.37 11.38 11.13
C PRO A 2 9.51 10.16 10.74
N HIS A 3 9.78 9.54 9.59
CA HIS A 3 9.02 8.38 9.08
C HIS A 3 9.44 7.02 9.67
N LEU A 4 10.56 6.93 10.42
CA LEU A 4 11.07 5.65 10.94
C LEU A 4 10.11 5.00 11.95
N ALA A 5 9.54 5.78 12.86
CA ALA A 5 8.57 5.28 13.85
C ALA A 5 7.28 4.74 13.20
N PHE A 6 6.88 5.33 12.07
CA PHE A 6 5.74 4.86 11.29
C PHE A 6 6.05 3.53 10.58
N LEU A 7 7.23 3.41 9.98
CA LEU A 7 7.68 2.18 9.34
C LEU A 7 7.81 1.01 10.33
N ASP A 8 8.32 1.26 11.53
CA ASP A 8 8.42 0.22 12.57
C ASP A 8 7.05 -0.22 13.09
N ARG A 9 6.05 0.68 13.14
CA ARG A 9 4.66 0.29 13.42
C ARG A 9 4.11 -0.61 12.30
N LEU A 10 4.30 -0.21 11.04
CA LEU A 10 3.87 -0.99 9.87
C LEU A 10 4.48 -2.38 9.82
N ARG A 11 5.79 -2.51 10.10
CA ARG A 11 6.49 -3.81 10.16
C ARG A 11 5.89 -4.74 11.22
N ARG A 12 5.60 -4.22 12.41
CA ARG A 12 4.98 -5.01 13.48
C ARG A 12 3.58 -5.47 13.10
N TRP A 13 2.81 -4.62 12.43
CA TRP A 13 1.43 -4.91 12.07
C TRP A 13 1.30 -5.89 10.89
N LEU A 14 2.14 -5.74 9.86
CA LEU A 14 2.14 -6.60 8.67
C LEU A 14 3.00 -7.86 8.80
N GLY A 15 3.63 -8.08 9.96
CA GLY A 15 4.38 -9.31 10.24
C GLY A 15 5.73 -9.41 9.55
N GLY A 16 6.45 -8.29 9.38
CA GLY A 16 7.87 -8.28 8.99
C GLY A 16 8.26 -7.29 7.90
N SER A 17 9.41 -7.53 7.29
CA SER A 17 9.98 -6.73 6.20
C SER A 17 9.71 -7.37 4.84
N GLY A 18 8.49 -7.19 4.33
CA GLY A 18 8.16 -7.61 2.97
C GLY A 18 8.58 -6.57 1.91
N PRO A 19 8.65 -6.96 0.61
CA PRO A 19 8.99 -6.05 -0.49
C PRO A 19 8.08 -4.81 -0.58
N HIS A 20 6.84 -4.95 -0.11
CA HIS A 20 5.87 -3.86 -0.03
C HIS A 20 6.25 -2.82 1.04
N ILE A 21 6.82 -3.25 2.18
CA ILE A 21 7.31 -2.35 3.23
C ILE A 21 8.49 -1.53 2.74
N GLU A 22 9.43 -2.16 2.03
CA GLU A 22 10.59 -1.43 1.47
C GLU A 22 10.16 -0.41 0.42
N THR A 23 9.18 -0.76 -0.42
CA THR A 23 8.60 0.18 -1.39
C THR A 23 7.99 1.40 -0.70
N ILE A 24 7.27 1.20 0.40
CA ILE A 24 6.70 2.30 1.22
C ILE A 24 7.82 3.14 1.85
N ALA A 25 8.87 2.50 2.39
CA ALA A 25 10.01 3.17 2.99
C ALA A 25 10.76 4.06 1.99
N THR A 26 11.01 3.55 0.78
CA THR A 26 11.64 4.30 -0.31
C THR A 26 10.79 5.50 -0.72
N ALA A 27 9.48 5.30 -0.91
CA ALA A 27 8.59 6.39 -1.31
C ALA A 27 8.42 7.47 -0.23
N LEU A 28 8.47 7.11 1.06
CA LEU A 28 8.52 8.08 2.17
C LEU A 28 9.84 8.86 2.21
N THR A 29 10.94 8.18 1.89
CA THR A 29 12.28 8.80 1.85
C THR A 29 12.42 9.79 0.70
N GLU A 30 11.85 9.46 -0.46
CA GLU A 30 11.84 10.31 -1.66
C GLU A 30 10.75 11.39 -1.64
N GLY A 31 9.93 11.45 -0.58
CA GLY A 31 8.83 12.42 -0.45
C GLY A 31 7.64 12.17 -1.40
N ARG A 32 7.63 11.06 -2.13
CA ARG A 32 6.50 10.60 -2.97
C ARG A 32 5.30 10.22 -2.12
N LEU A 33 5.53 9.76 -0.89
CA LEU A 33 4.53 9.55 0.14
C LEU A 33 4.78 10.50 1.30
N GLN A 34 3.70 11.10 1.81
CA GLN A 34 3.74 11.95 3.00
C GLN A 34 3.27 11.16 4.20
N GLN A 35 3.92 11.37 5.35
CA GLN A 35 3.45 10.77 6.59
C GLN A 35 2.11 11.40 6.96
N PRO A 36 1.08 10.61 7.30
CA PRO A 36 -0.19 11.16 7.75
C PRO A 36 0.03 11.99 9.03
N ALA A 37 -0.50 13.22 9.05
CA ALA A 37 -0.44 14.10 10.23
C ALA A 37 -1.14 13.48 11.46
N HIS A 38 -2.14 12.64 11.21
CA HIS A 38 -2.80 11.83 12.22
C HIS A 38 -2.83 10.37 11.74
N PRO A 39 -1.94 9.49 12.23
CA PRO A 39 -1.98 8.09 11.87
C PRO A 39 -3.26 7.46 12.44
N MET A 40 -4.02 6.76 11.60
CA MET A 40 -5.17 5.96 12.04
C MET A 40 -4.77 5.01 13.18
N SER A 41 -5.67 4.82 14.13
CA SER A 41 -5.57 3.73 15.10
C SER A 41 -5.69 2.37 14.41
N ASP A 42 -5.22 1.32 15.08
CA ASP A 42 -5.31 -0.05 14.54
C ASP A 42 -6.77 -0.46 14.29
N GLN A 43 -7.71 0.04 15.11
CA GLN A 43 -9.13 -0.20 14.93
C GLN A 43 -9.68 0.49 13.67
N GLU A 44 -9.41 1.78 13.51
CA GLU A 44 -9.83 2.55 12.32
C GLU A 44 -9.25 1.97 11.05
N LEU A 45 -7.99 1.53 11.10
CA LEU A 45 -7.33 0.89 9.97
C LEU A 45 -7.95 -0.47 9.64
N SER A 46 -8.26 -1.29 10.64
CA SER A 46 -8.95 -2.57 10.43
C SER A 46 -10.35 -2.38 9.83
N GLN A 47 -11.04 -1.31 10.22
CA GLN A 47 -12.36 -0.95 9.72
C GLN A 47 -12.26 -0.48 8.25
N ALA A 48 -11.33 0.43 7.95
CA ALA A 48 -11.09 0.91 6.59
C ALA A 48 -10.70 -0.22 5.63
N ILE A 49 -9.91 -1.21 6.09
CA ILE A 49 -9.59 -2.40 5.28
C ILE A 49 -10.85 -3.23 5.00
N ARG A 50 -11.70 -3.47 6.01
CA ARG A 50 -12.94 -4.22 5.80
C ARG A 50 -13.86 -3.51 4.83
N GLU A 51 -14.03 -2.20 4.98
CA GLU A 51 -14.82 -1.38 4.06
C GLU A 51 -14.26 -1.48 2.64
N PHE A 52 -12.95 -1.29 2.48
CA PHE A 52 -12.28 -1.44 1.19
C PHE A 52 -12.49 -2.83 0.55
N GLN A 53 -12.38 -3.90 1.33
CA GLN A 53 -12.58 -5.27 0.87
C GLN A 53 -14.05 -5.58 0.55
N SER A 54 -14.99 -4.94 1.26
CA SER A 54 -16.43 -5.12 1.06
C SER A 54 -16.96 -4.40 -0.18
N LEU A 55 -16.23 -3.39 -0.66
CA LEU A 55 -16.61 -2.63 -1.84
C LEU A 55 -16.25 -3.40 -3.11
N PRO A 56 -17.18 -3.55 -4.07
CA PRO A 56 -16.84 -4.14 -5.35
C PRO A 56 -15.78 -3.27 -6.03
N PRO A 57 -14.76 -3.88 -6.65
CA PRO A 57 -13.74 -3.13 -7.38
C PRO A 57 -14.39 -2.32 -8.50
N SER A 58 -14.05 -1.04 -8.59
CA SER A 58 -14.59 -0.18 -9.65
C SER A 58 -14.13 -0.65 -11.03
N GLU A 59 -14.96 -0.45 -12.07
CA GLU A 59 -14.58 -0.77 -13.45
C GLU A 59 -13.27 -0.10 -13.87
N ALA A 60 -13.01 1.12 -13.39
CA ALA A 60 -11.75 1.82 -13.61
C ALA A 60 -10.55 1.09 -13.00
N SER A 61 -10.71 0.54 -11.78
CA SER A 61 -9.68 -0.25 -11.11
C SER A 61 -9.42 -1.57 -11.84
N LEU A 62 -10.49 -2.25 -12.28
CA LEU A 62 -10.41 -3.47 -13.09
C LEU A 62 -9.73 -3.22 -14.44
N LYS A 63 -10.09 -2.14 -15.15
CA LYS A 63 -9.47 -1.76 -16.43
C LYS A 63 -7.98 -1.47 -16.28
N LYS A 64 -7.59 -0.76 -15.21
CA LYS A 64 -6.19 -0.44 -14.92
C LYS A 64 -5.39 -1.69 -14.54
N LEU A 65 -6.00 -2.62 -13.79
CA LEU A 65 -5.40 -3.91 -13.47
C LEU A 65 -5.22 -4.77 -14.73
N ALA A 66 -6.25 -4.86 -15.57
CA ALA A 66 -6.21 -5.59 -16.84
C ALA A 66 -5.14 -5.04 -17.78
N GLN A 67 -4.95 -3.71 -17.84
CA GLN A 67 -3.86 -3.10 -18.61
C GLN A 67 -2.47 -3.48 -18.07
N ARG A 68 -2.28 -3.54 -16.75
CA ARG A 68 -1.00 -3.96 -16.15
C ARG A 68 -0.70 -5.43 -16.37
N LEU A 69 -1.71 -6.28 -16.23
CA LEU A 69 -1.58 -7.73 -16.41
C LEU A 69 -1.40 -8.08 -17.90
N GLY A 70 -2.22 -7.51 -18.79
CA GLY A 70 -2.08 -7.69 -20.24
C GLY A 70 -0.81 -7.05 -20.83
N GLY A 71 -0.21 -6.06 -20.16
CA GLY A 71 1.11 -5.52 -20.49
C GLY A 71 2.27 -6.40 -20.02
N SER A 72 2.06 -7.28 -19.04
CA SER A 72 3.09 -8.20 -18.52
C SER A 72 3.27 -9.44 -19.42
N ASP A 73 2.26 -9.77 -20.22
CA ASP A 73 2.30 -10.88 -21.20
C ASP A 73 3.17 -10.57 -22.44
N ARG A 74 3.52 -9.29 -22.69
CA ARG A 74 4.31 -8.86 -23.86
C ARG A 74 5.83 -8.81 -23.62
N LYS A 75 6.33 -9.33 -22.50
CA LYS A 75 7.77 -9.44 -22.20
C LYS A 75 8.25 -10.88 -22.01
N SER A 76 7.63 -11.82 -22.70
CA SER A 76 8.18 -13.17 -22.90
C SER A 76 8.00 -13.59 -24.36
N HIS A 77 8.77 -12.99 -25.27
CA HIS A 77 9.18 -13.67 -26.50
C HIS A 77 10.41 -13.03 -27.15
#